data_AF-A0A3L7PF26-F1
#
_entry.id   AF-A0A3L7PF26-F1
#
_cell.length_a   1.000
_cell.length_b   1.000
_cell.length_c   1.000
_cell.angle_alpha   90.00
_cell.angle_beta   90.00
_cell.angle_gamma   90.00
#
_symmetry.space_group_name_H-M   'P 1'
#
loop_
_entity.id
_entity.type
_entity.pdbx_description
1 polymer ?
#
loop_
_entity_poly.entity_id
_entity_poly.type
_entity_poly.pdbx_seq_one_letter_code
_entity_poly.pdbx_strand_id
1 'polypeptide(L)' 'MVPKLLAWSAFGLALLFAILMLTAIFAGSSLGDAAPLLVYWGAIPLLGVAILLAVVLLVISSFSSDS' A
#
# COMPACT_ATOMS: atom_id res chain seq x y z
N MET A 1 -18.03 -11.37 -2.23
CA MET A 1 -17.57 -10.41 -1.19
C MET A 1 -16.05 -10.28 -1.12
N VAL A 2 -15.28 -11.35 -1.36
CA VAL A 2 -13.81 -11.36 -1.32
C VAL A 2 -13.14 -10.32 -2.25
N PRO A 3 -13.52 -10.16 -3.53
CA PRO A 3 -12.90 -9.15 -4.41
C PRO A 3 -13.07 -7.71 -3.91
N LYS A 4 -14.24 -7.39 -3.35
CA LYS A 4 -14.51 -6.08 -2.75
C LYS A 4 -13.60 -5.83 -1.55
N LEU A 5 -13.41 -6.83 -0.69
CA LEU A 5 -12.52 -6.71 0.47
C LEU A 5 -11.07 -6.49 0.04
N LEU A 6 -10.58 -7.29 -0.92
CA LEU A 6 -9.24 -7.14 -1.51
C LEU A 6 -9.01 -5.72 -2.07
N ALA A 7 -9.99 -5.18 -2.80
CA ALA A 7 -9.92 -3.83 -3.35
C ALA A 7 -9.80 -2.76 -2.26
N TRP A 8 -10.68 -2.81 -1.24
CA TRP A 8 -10.65 -1.84 -0.14
C TRP A 8 -9.38 -1.96 0.71
N SER A 9 -8.87 -3.17 0.95
CA SER A 9 -7.62 -3.38 1.67
C SER A 9 -6.41 -2.88 0.89
N ALA A 10 -6.32 -3.20 -0.41
CA ALA A 10 -5.24 -2.70 -1.28
C ALA A 10 -5.25 -1.17 -1.34
N PHE A 11 -6.43 -0.57 -1.50
CA PHE A 11 -6.59 0.89 -1.50
C PHE A 11 -6.20 1.52 -0.16
N GLY A 12 -6.68 0.98 0.96
CA GLY A 12 -6.33 1.48 2.29
C GLY A 12 -4.84 1.43 2.59
N LEU A 13 -4.17 0.34 2.19
CA LEU A 13 -2.72 0.22 2.34
C LEU A 13 -1.98 1.21 1.43
N ALA A 14 -2.39 1.39 0.17
CA ALA A 14 -1.81 2.40 -0.71
C ALA A 14 -1.97 3.82 -0.16
N LEU A 15 -3.12 4.12 0.45
CA LEU A 15 -3.37 5.41 1.11
C LEU A 15 -2.44 5.61 2.31
N LEU A 16 -2.30 4.58 3.15
CA LEU A 16 -1.41 4.62 4.31
C LEU A 16 0.06 4.80 3.89
N PHE A 17 0.49 4.12 2.82
CA PHE A 17 1.79 4.34 2.20
C PHE A 17 1.98 5.81 1.80
N ALA A 18 1.00 6.40 1.10
CA ALA A 18 1.06 7.79 0.69
C ALA A 18 1.20 8.73 1.89
N ILE A 19 0.42 8.52 2.95
CA ILE A 19 0.51 9.30 4.19
C ILE A 19 1.92 9.19 4.79
N LEU A 20 2.46 7.98 4.93
CA LEU A 20 3.80 7.77 5.49
C LEU A 20 4.88 8.43 4.65
N MET A 21 4.79 8.36 3.32
CA MET A 21 5.73 9.06 2.44
C MET A 21 5.63 10.58 2.56
N LEU A 22 4.42 11.14 2.61
CA LEU A 22 4.24 12.57 2.84
C LEU A 22 4.81 12.97 4.21
N THR A 23 4.62 12.16 5.24
CA THR A 23 5.25 12.39 6.55
C THR A 23 6.77 12.35 6.46
N ALA A 24 7.36 11.37 5.77
CA ALA A 24 8.80 11.31 5.59
C ALA A 24 9.37 12.53 4.83
N ILE A 25 8.65 13.02 3.82
CA ILE A 25 9.07 14.16 2.99
C ILE A 25 8.93 15.48 3.76
N PHE A 26 7.76 15.73 4.36
CA PHE A 26 7.44 17.03 4.97
C PHE A 26 7.87 17.15 6.45
N ALA A 27 7.88 16.04 7.19
CA ALA A 27 8.30 16.00 8.57
C ALA A 27 9.67 15.34 8.77
N GLY A 28 10.41 15.03 7.69
CA GLY A 28 11.69 14.33 7.76
C GLY A 28 12.71 14.99 8.67
N SER A 29 12.79 16.32 8.70
CA SER A 29 13.68 17.07 9.60
C SER A 29 13.31 16.88 11.08
N SER A 30 12.03 16.70 11.40
CA SER A 30 11.54 16.41 12.75
C SER A 30 11.70 14.93 13.12
N LEU A 31 11.71 14.02 12.14
CA LEU A 31 11.93 12.59 12.35
C LEU A 31 13.42 12.23 12.51
N GLY A 32 14.34 13.04 11.99
CA GLY A 32 15.78 12.76 12.04
C GLY A 32 16.10 11.36 11.48
N ASP A 33 16.86 10.57 12.24
CA ASP A 33 17.28 9.22 11.85
C ASP A 33 16.12 8.21 11.72
N ALA A 34 14.93 8.53 12.26
CA ALA A 34 13.76 7.69 12.11
C ALA A 34 13.11 7.81 10.71
N ALA A 35 13.40 8.88 9.95
CA ALA A 35 12.85 9.09 8.61
C ALA A 35 13.21 7.94 7.62
N PRO A 36 14.49 7.56 7.45
CA PRO A 36 14.82 6.42 6.59
C PRO A 36 14.22 5.11 7.10
N LEU A 37 14.15 4.92 8.42
CA LEU A 37 13.56 3.72 9.03
C LEU A 37 12.07 3.60 8.71
N LEU A 38 11.32 4.70 8.80
CA LEU A 38 9.91 4.76 8.45
C LEU A 38 9.65 4.46 6.97
N VAL A 39 10.54 4.89 6.08
CA VAL A 39 10.42 4.60 4.65
C VAL A 39 10.75 3.13 4.35
N TYR A 40 11.93 2.66 4.77
CA TYR A 40 12.42 1.33 4.41
C TYR A 40 11.67 0.18 5.08
N TRP A 41 11.26 0.36 6.33
CA TRP A 41 10.59 -0.69 7.11
C TRP A 41 9.08 -0.48 7.27
N GLY A 42 8.58 0.74 7.06
CA GLY A 42 7.15 1.05 7.09
C GLY A 42 6.56 1.15 5.68
N ALA A 43 6.90 2.22 4.97
CA ALA A 43 6.25 2.57 3.71
C ALA A 43 6.47 1.51 2.61
N ILE A 44 7.71 1.09 2.36
CA ILE A 44 8.04 0.18 1.25
C ILE A 44 7.37 -1.20 1.40
N PRO A 45 7.46 -1.90 2.56
CA PRO A 45 6.78 -3.18 2.73
C PRO A 45 5.27 -3.06 2.56
N LEU A 46 4.69 -1.96 3.06
CA LEU A 46 3.26 -1.72 3.02
C LEU A 46 2.75 -1.49 1.59
N LEU A 47 3.53 -0.78 0.76
CA LEU A 47 3.30 -0.68 -0.68
C LEU A 47 3.39 -2.05 -1.35
N GLY A 48 4.37 -2.87 -0.99
CA GLY A 48 4.52 -4.23 -1.50
C GLY A 48 3.27 -5.08 -1.26
N VAL A 49 2.72 -5.06 -0.03
CA VAL A 49 1.48 -5.77 0.30
C VAL A 49 0.29 -5.21 -0.49
N ALA A 50 0.17 -3.89 -0.61
CA ALA A 50 -0.91 -3.26 -1.40
C ALA A 50 -0.90 -3.74 -2.86
N ILE A 51 0.28 -3.79 -3.47
CA ILE A 51 0.47 -4.28 -4.85
C ILE A 51 0.09 -5.75 -4.95
N LEU A 52 0.54 -6.60 -4.01
CA LEU A 52 0.21 -8.03 -4.03
C LEU A 52 -1.30 -8.26 -3.96
N LEU A 53 -2.02 -7.56 -3.08
CA LEU A 53 -3.47 -7.65 -2.99
C LEU A 53 -4.16 -7.16 -4.28
N ALA A 54 -3.67 -6.08 -4.89
CA ALA A 54 -4.18 -5.57 -6.16
C ALA A 54 -3.95 -6.55 -7.31
N VAL A 55 -2.79 -7.22 -7.36
CA VAL A 55 -2.49 -8.25 -8.35
C VAL A 55 -3.40 -9.47 -8.18
N VAL A 56 -3.60 -9.94 -6.95
CA VAL A 56 -4.55 -11.04 -6.68
C VAL A 56 -5.95 -10.67 -7.14
N LEU A 57 -6.41 -9.45 -6.86
CA LEU A 57 -7.70 -8.96 -7.33
C LEU A 57 -7.77 -8.90 -8.86
N LEU A 58 -6.73 -8.40 -9.53
CA LEU A 58 -6.66 -8.33 -10.99
C LEU A 58 -6.80 -9.73 -11.61
N VAL A 59 -6.08 -10.72 -11.09
CA VAL A 59 -6.12 -12.11 -11.56
C VAL A 59 -7.51 -12.72 -11.37
N ILE A 60 -8.13 -12.54 -10.19
CA ILE A 60 -9.49 -13.03 -9.95
C ILE A 60 -10.48 -12.37 -10.91
N SER A 61 -10.32 -11.07 -11.14
CA SER A 61 -11.23 -10.28 -11.98
C SER A 61 -11.10 -10.64 -13.46
N SER A 62 -9.90 -10.96 -13.95
CA SER A 62 -9.69 -11.37 -15.34
C SER A 62 -10.34 -12.71 -15.69
N PHE A 63 -10.52 -13.61 -14.71
CA PHE A 63 -11.23 -14.88 -14.93
C PHE A 63 -12.74 -14.76 -14.70
N SER A 64 -13.20 -13.72 -14.00
CA SER A 64 -14.62 -13.49 -13.75
C SER A 64 -15.29 -12.64 -14.83
N SER A 65 -14.52 -12.00 -15.74
CA SER A 65 -15.07 -11.18 -16.83
C SER A 65 -15.59 -11.99 -18.02
N ASP A 66 -15.19 -13.26 -18.13
CA ASP A 66 -15.53 -14.15 -19.26
C ASP A 66 -16.74 -15.07 -18.98
N SER A 67 -17.36 -14.98 -17.81
CA SER A 67 -18.51 -15.79 -17.37
C SER A 67 -19.75 -14.95 -17.16
#